data_AF-A0A202E8Z2-F1
#
_entry.id   AF-A0A202E8Z2-F1
#
_cell.length_a   1.000
_cell.length_b   1.000
_cell.length_c   1.000
_cell.angle_alpha   90.00
_cell.angle_beta   90.00
_cell.angle_gamma   90.00
#
_symmetry.space_group_name_H-M   'P 1'
#
loop_
_entity.id
_entity.type
_entity.pdbx_description
1 polymer ?
#
loop_
_entity_poly.entity_id
_entity_poly.type
_entity_poly.pdbx_seq_one_letter_code
_entity_poly.pdbx_strand_id
1 'polypeptide(L)' 'MSTTTTQKKLARGAMLISVIIGIAGFMYFTTRGEMITGLVVGMLFGGVGYWEYKRRIRDLEQAEIGGNGRDPFEERERRR' A
#
# COMPACT_ATOMS: atom_id res chain seq x y z
N MET A 1 -19.34 0.29 -7.77
CA MET A 1 -18.04 0.75 -7.23
C MET A 1 -16.97 -0.12 -7.88
N SER A 2 -15.98 0.44 -8.59
CA SER A 2 -14.97 -0.40 -9.26
C SER A 2 -14.14 -1.15 -8.21
N THR A 3 -13.75 -2.39 -8.50
CA THR A 3 -12.93 -3.24 -7.62
C THR A 3 -11.65 -2.53 -7.20
N THR A 4 -11.05 -1.75 -8.10
CA THR A 4 -9.88 -0.89 -7.88
C THR A 4 -10.13 0.17 -6.81
N THR A 5 -11.32 0.77 -6.75
CA THR A 5 -11.65 1.82 -5.76
C THR A 5 -11.72 1.25 -4.34
N THR A 6 -12.33 0.06 -4.19
CA THR A 6 -12.38 -0.66 -2.91
C THR A 6 -10.98 -1.06 -2.45
N GLN A 7 -10.14 -1.57 -3.36
CA GLN A 7 -8.75 -1.93 -3.06
C GLN A 7 -7.90 -0.71 -2.66
N LYS A 8 -8.06 0.44 -3.33
CA LYS A 8 -7.41 1.70 -2.94
C LYS A 8 -7.83 2.13 -1.52
N LYS A 9 -9.13 2.03 -1.18
CA LYS A 9 -9.64 2.36 0.16
C LYS A 9 -9.07 1.43 1.25
N LEU A 10 -9.02 0.12 0.98
CA LEU A 10 -8.43 -0.87 1.89
C LEU A 10 -6.93 -0.65 2.08
N ALA A 11 -6.18 -0.40 1.00
CA ALA A 11 -4.75 -0.11 1.07
C ALA A 11 -4.46 1.12 1.94
N ARG A 12 -5.27 2.17 1.81
CA ARG A 12 -5.17 3.37 2.65
C ARG A 12 -5.48 3.08 4.12
N GLY A 13 -6.52 2.28 4.38
CA GLY A 13 -6.87 1.85 5.75
C GLY A 13 -5.75 1.03 6.41
N ALA A 14 -5.18 0.07 5.69
CA ALA A 14 -4.07 -0.74 6.17
C ALA A 14 -2.81 0.10 6.48
N MET A 15 -2.51 1.08 5.61
CA MET A 15 -1.39 2.02 5.84
C MET A 15 -1.60 2.83 7.12
N LEU A 16 -2.79 3.37 7.36
CA LEU A 16 -3.09 4.12 8.58
C LEU A 16 -2.95 3.24 9.84
N ILE A 17 -3.44 2.00 9.79
CA ILE A 17 -3.28 1.06 10.89
C ILE A 17 -1.80 0.77 11.16
N SER A 18 -1.00 0.55 10.11
CA SER A 18 0.44 0.35 10.23
C SER A 18 1.12 1.53 10.92
N VAL A 19 0.78 2.76 10.53
CA VAL A 19 1.32 3.98 11.17
C VAL A 19 0.92 4.06 12.64
N ILE A 20 -0.34 3.77 12.98
CA ILE A 20 -0.80 3.78 14.38
C ILE A 20 -0.03 2.75 15.21
N ILE A 21 0.19 1.54 14.69
CA ILE A 21 0.98 0.51 15.36
C ILE A 21 2.44 0.99 15.55
N GLY A 22 3.03 1.61 14.53
CA GLY A 22 4.37 2.19 14.63
C GLY A 22 4.48 3.27 15.71
N ILE A 23 3.51 4.17 15.78
CA ILE A 23 3.46 5.22 16.82
C ILE A 23 3.27 4.60 18.21
N ALA A 24 2.35 3.65 18.36
CA ALA A 24 2.10 2.97 19.62
C ALA A 24 3.34 2.20 20.10
N GLY A 25 4.01 1.48 19.21
CA GLY A 25 5.27 0.79 19.49
C GLY A 25 6.38 1.77 19.89
N PHE A 26 6.55 2.87 19.16
CA PHE A 26 7.51 3.92 19.50
C PHE A 26 7.25 4.48 20.90
N MET A 27 6.01 4.83 21.25
CA MET A 27 5.65 5.32 22.58
C MET A 27 5.91 4.28 23.67
N TYR A 28 5.59 3.00 23.40
CA TYR A 28 5.80 1.92 24.36
C TYR A 28 7.27 1.71 24.71
N PHE A 29 8.16 1.67 23.71
CA PHE A 29 9.59 1.45 23.96
C PHE A 29 10.28 2.70 24.53
N THR A 30 9.90 3.90 24.09
CA THR A 30 10.48 5.15 24.63
C THR A 30 10.12 5.36 26.10
N THR A 31 8.89 5.05 26.53
CA THR A 31 8.49 5.13 27.95
C THR A 31 9.22 4.13 28.85
N ARG A 32 9.87 3.11 28.28
CA ARG A 32 10.71 2.14 29.00
C ARG A 32 12.21 2.46 28.94
N GLY A 33 12.59 3.60 28.35
CA GLY A 33 13.99 4.00 28.17
C GLY A 33 14.67 3.37 26.95
N GLU A 34 13.95 2.57 26.15
CA GLU A 34 14.47 1.93 24.94
C GLU A 34 14.22 2.79 23.69
N MET A 35 14.82 3.98 23.64
CA MET A 35 14.59 4.94 22.55
C MET A 35 14.98 4.40 21.18
N ILE A 36 16.10 3.67 21.08
CA ILE A 36 16.58 3.10 19.82
C ILE A 36 15.60 2.04 19.30
N THR A 37 15.14 1.14 20.19
CA THR A 37 14.13 0.12 19.84
C THR A 37 12.85 0.78 19.35
N GLY A 38 12.37 1.81 20.06
CA GLY A 38 11.19 2.57 19.65
C GLY A 38 11.34 3.17 18.26
N LEU A 39 12.48 3.82 17.98
CA LEU A 39 12.78 4.39 16.66
C LEU A 39 12.79 3.33 15.55
N VAL A 40 13.43 2.19 15.79
CA VAL A 40 13.49 1.09 14.82
C VAL A 40 12.08 0.57 14.53
N VAL A 41 11.28 0.31 15.57
CA VAL A 41 9.89 -0.16 15.41
C VAL A 41 9.05 0.87 14.66
N GLY A 42 9.11 2.14 15.06
CA GLY A 42 8.40 3.23 14.38
C GLY A 42 8.78 3.34 12.90
N MET A 43 10.08 3.25 12.57
CA MET A 43 10.56 3.28 11.19
C MET A 43 10.16 2.03 10.39
N LEU A 44 10.16 0.84 11.00
CA LEU A 44 9.71 -0.37 10.34
C LEU A 44 8.24 -0.26 9.96
N PHE A 45 7.36 0.03 10.92
CA PHE A 45 5.92 0.09 10.65
C PHE A 45 5.52 1.31 9.81
N GLY A 46 6.11 2.47 10.04
CA GLY A 46 5.82 3.69 9.29
C GLY A 46 6.45 3.67 7.89
N GLY A 47 7.75 3.40 7.82
CA GLY A 47 8.53 3.40 6.58
C GLY A 47 8.19 2.22 5.66
N VAL A 48 8.21 0.99 6.16
CA VAL A 48 7.84 -0.19 5.36
C VAL A 48 6.36 -0.15 5.01
N GLY A 49 5.49 0.24 5.94
CA GLY A 49 4.06 0.41 5.67
C GLY A 49 3.77 1.44 4.58
N TYR A 50 4.49 2.56 4.56
CA TYR A 50 4.40 3.55 3.50
C TYR A 50 4.93 3.03 2.16
N TRP A 51 6.06 2.33 2.17
CA TRP A 51 6.64 1.73 0.96
C TRP A 51 5.69 0.72 0.32
N GLU A 52 5.11 -0.17 1.14
CA GLU A 52 4.15 -1.17 0.67
C GLU A 52 2.87 -0.51 0.13
N TYR A 53 2.35 0.51 0.82
CA TYR A 53 1.22 1.30 0.35
C TYR A 53 1.51 1.89 -1.04
N LYS A 54 2.65 2.55 -1.20
CA LYS A 54 3.05 3.18 -2.47
C LYS A 54 3.17 2.14 -3.59
N ARG A 55 3.76 0.97 -3.29
CA ARG A 55 3.84 -0.14 -4.24
C ARG A 55 2.45 -0.61 -4.68
N ARG A 56 1.54 -0.87 -3.72
CA ARG A 56 0.18 -1.33 -4.02
C ARG A 56 -0.59 -0.33 -4.87
N ILE A 57 -0.48 0.97 -4.59
CA ILE A 57 -1.14 2.00 -5.42
C ILE A 57 -0.60 2.00 -6.84
N ARG A 58 0.72 1.90 -7.02
CA ARG A 58 1.34 1.84 -8.35
C ARG A 58 0.87 0.62 -9.14
N ASP A 59 0.77 -0.54 -8.48
CA ASP A 59 0.31 -1.78 -9.12
C ASP A 59 -1.17 -1.65 -9.55
N LEU A 60 -2.00 -0.99 -8.73
CA LEU A 60 -3.41 -0.70 -9.07
C LEU A 60 -3.56 0.30 -10.21
N GLU A 61 -2.72 1.34 -10.26
CA GLU A 61 -2.70 2.31 -11.37
C GLU A 61 -2.29 1.64 -12.69
N GLN A 62 -1.30 0.75 -12.67
CA GLN A 62 -0.91 -0.02 -13.85
C GLN A 62 -2.00 -0.96 -14.33
N ALA A 63 -2.73 -1.61 -13.41
CA ALA A 63 -3.86 -2.47 -13.76
C ALA A 63 -5.02 -1.67 -14.39
N GLU A 64 -5.27 -0.45 -13.91
CA GLU A 64 -6.30 0.44 -14.46
C GLU A 64 -5.93 0.95 -15.87
N ILE A 65 -4.65 1.22 -16.12
CA ILE A 65 -4.14 1.61 -17.46
C ILE A 65 -4.13 0.41 -18.42
N GLY A 66 -3.69 -0.77 -17.95
CA GLY A 66 -3.60 -1.99 -18.75
C GLY A 66 -4.95 -2.61 -19.11
N GLY A 67 -5.96 -2.45 -18.25
CA GLY A 67 -7.33 -2.92 -18.51
C GLY A 67 -8.13 -2.08 -19.50
N ASN A 68 -7.65 -0.88 -19.86
CA ASN A 68 -8.30 0.02 -20.82
C ASN A 68 -7.63 0.01 -22.21
N GLY A 69 -6.50 -0.69 -22.36
CA GLY A 69 -5.97 -1.06 -23.66
C GLY A 69 -6.82 -2.20 -24.20
N ARG A 70 -7.55 -1.97 -25.30
CA ARG A 70 -8.17 -3.06 -26.07
C ARG A 70 -7.13 -4.15 -26.23
N ASP A 71 -7.50 -5.37 -25.88
CA ASP A 71 -6.60 -6.51 -26.04
C ASP A 71 -6.21 -6.60 -27.54
N PRO A 72 -4.92 -6.39 -27.90
CA PRO A 72 -4.50 -6.43 -29.30
C PRO A 72 -4.70 -7.81 -29.93
N PHE A 73 -4.99 -8.84 -29.14
CA PHE A 73 -5.39 -10.15 -29.61
C PHE A 73 -6.88 -10.21 -30.00
N GLU A 74 -7.79 -9.53 -29.28
CA GLU A 74 -9.21 -9.40 -29.67
C GLU A 74 -9.37 -8.64 -31.00
N GLU A 75 -8.56 -7.60 -31.25
CA GLU A 75 -8.62 -6.85 -32.52
C GLU A 75 -8.16 -7.68 -33.73
N ARG A 76 -7.27 -8.67 -33.52
CA ARG A 76 -6.85 -9.58 -34.61
C ARG A 76 -7.91 -10.61 -34.94
N GLU A 77 -8.62 -11.14 -33.94
CA GLU A 77 -9.71 -12.08 -34.18
C GLU A 77 -10.89 -11.44 -34.89
N ARG A 78 -11.24 -10.18 -34.60
CA ARG A 78 -12.30 -9.46 -35.32
C ARG A 78 -11.95 -9.06 -36.77
N ARG A 79 -10.68 -9.14 -37.17
CA ARG A 79 -10.23 -8.86 -38.55
C ARG A 79 -10.16 -10.11 -39.43
N ARG A 80 -10.37 -11.30 -38.88
CA ARG A 80 -10.53 -12.55 -39.64
C ARG A 80 -12.00 -12.86 -39.86
#